data_AF-A0A7X7PTJ3-F1
#
_entry.id   AF-A0A7X7PTJ3-F1
#
_cell.length_a   1.000
_cell.length_b   1.000
_cell.length_c   1.000
_cell.angle_alpha   90.00
_cell.angle_beta   90.00
_cell.angle_gamma   90.00
#
_symmetry.space_group_name_H-M   'P 1'
#
loop_
_entity.id
_entity.type
_entity.pdbx_description
1 polymer ?
#
loop_
_entity_poly.entity_id
_entity_poly.type
_entity_poly.pdbx_seq_one_letter_code
_entity_poly.pdbx_strand_id
1 'polypeptide(L)'
;MPRLKQHYAWAVWAVTLFFQLSLASAQDASFGTFRPNPAWTAADGTLSLQDPSPESMLATRGVTADSLTSLEFQGPPGSKATLHVQGRYVFVLEGNGEWQSFSLRFRGPRFDEGFNKLENAFALEVRNGERIERNVIFEGASPGAHWDNEDHRGPAFLKVEQGPFKVRNAVHQAADFSQVTPPTESGGETNEESLIDTVALGRELFNSVGCEACHSVHQNDTSVTSGPNLFGLFQAEPRTREVVEGEGHRFQVKAGREYLHRSIRAPNDQLAVAESGQKPGEAYLPVMPPFTKEVLSDAQIDAIGDYLATLNEPATSGPAIRLATLAPTPPYDPMADALQWLVGDEVRMQRGPLPGTSGRSIHVGHPNGVNYTFDPRVLAIVKIWQGGFLDMSGELVNRGGRGLALGYESREIGFGDKEYLVAPLNRRGELIDFSFKEAKFGDVETMRAALNDTRDQLERIAEVDAQFLGYSRNSRDKLANPAF
;
A
#
# COMPACT_ATOMS: atom_id res chain seq x y z
N MET A 1 -37.64 -28.62 69.56
CA MET A 1 -38.52 -28.71 68.36
C MET A 1 -39.11 -27.32 68.13
N PRO A 2 -39.13 -26.75 66.90
CA PRO A 2 -38.97 -27.39 65.59
C PRO A 2 -37.68 -27.04 64.83
N ARG A 3 -37.56 -27.68 63.68
CA ARG A 3 -36.37 -28.01 62.86
C ARG A 3 -35.73 -26.85 62.08
N LEU A 4 -34.40 -26.92 62.04
CA LEU A 4 -33.47 -26.33 61.07
C LEU A 4 -33.96 -26.43 59.61
N LYS A 5 -33.77 -25.33 58.86
CA LYS A 5 -33.35 -25.37 57.46
C LYS A 5 -32.22 -24.36 57.24
N GLN A 6 -31.03 -24.90 56.99
CA GLN A 6 -29.89 -24.21 56.42
C GLN A 6 -30.15 -24.00 54.92
N HIS A 7 -29.93 -22.78 54.41
CA HIS A 7 -29.52 -22.57 53.04
C HIS A 7 -28.38 -21.55 53.00
N TYR A 8 -27.38 -21.90 52.21
CA TYR A 8 -26.05 -21.34 52.11
C TYR A 8 -26.05 -19.91 51.56
N ALA A 9 -25.34 -19.00 52.22
CA ALA A 9 -24.86 -17.75 51.63
C ALA A 9 -23.38 -17.92 51.28
N TRP A 10 -23.07 -18.07 49.99
CA TRP A 10 -21.70 -17.98 49.47
C TRP A 10 -21.61 -16.75 48.57
N ALA A 11 -20.57 -15.97 48.83
CA ALA A 11 -20.24 -14.73 48.14
C ALA A 11 -19.91 -14.94 46.67
N VAL A 12 -20.27 -13.96 45.83
CA VAL A 12 -19.51 -13.65 44.60
C VAL A 12 -19.36 -12.13 44.49
N TRP A 13 -18.31 -11.64 45.14
CA TRP A 13 -17.64 -10.40 44.75
C TRP A 13 -16.81 -10.71 43.49
N ALA A 14 -17.36 -10.50 42.29
CA ALA A 14 -16.60 -10.63 41.05
C ALA A 14 -17.24 -9.85 39.87
N VAL A 15 -17.59 -8.58 40.07
CA VAL A 15 -18.04 -7.71 38.95
C VAL A 15 -17.19 -6.44 38.80
N THR A 16 -16.34 -6.10 39.78
CA THR A 16 -15.58 -4.83 39.73
C THR A 16 -14.24 -4.91 38.99
N LEU A 17 -13.73 -6.11 38.65
CA LEU A 17 -12.43 -6.26 37.99
C LEU A 17 -12.52 -6.24 36.44
N PHE A 18 -13.63 -6.67 35.85
CA PHE A 18 -13.81 -6.69 34.38
C PHE A 18 -14.10 -5.31 33.79
N PHE A 19 -14.72 -4.40 34.55
CA PHE A 19 -15.04 -3.05 34.08
C PHE A 19 -13.80 -2.14 34.05
N GLN A 20 -12.85 -2.31 35.00
CA GLN A 20 -11.61 -1.53 35.02
C GLN A 20 -10.64 -1.93 33.89
N LEU A 21 -10.60 -3.21 33.51
CA LEU A 21 -9.78 -3.70 32.40
C LEU A 21 -10.29 -3.22 31.02
N SER A 22 -11.61 -3.09 30.81
CA SER A 22 -12.15 -2.59 29.52
C SER A 22 -12.10 -1.06 29.40
N LEU A 23 -12.24 -0.31 30.50
CA LEU A 23 -12.05 1.14 30.51
C LEU A 23 -10.58 1.51 30.26
N ALA A 24 -9.63 0.78 30.86
CA ALA A 24 -8.21 1.01 30.63
C ALA A 24 -7.80 0.77 29.18
N SER A 25 -8.31 -0.29 28.52
CA SER A 25 -7.97 -0.58 27.11
C SER A 25 -8.59 0.40 26.11
N ALA A 26 -9.82 0.86 26.36
CA ALA A 26 -10.48 1.87 25.53
C ALA A 26 -9.80 3.24 25.64
N GLN A 27 -9.40 3.61 26.86
CA GLN A 27 -8.65 4.85 27.11
C GLN A 27 -7.23 4.77 26.51
N ASP A 28 -6.59 3.61 26.56
CA ASP A 28 -5.27 3.39 25.96
C ASP A 28 -5.29 3.52 24.43
N ALA A 29 -6.30 2.94 23.76
CA ALA A 29 -6.47 3.05 22.31
C ALA A 29 -6.68 4.50 21.83
N SER A 30 -7.37 5.32 22.62
CA SER A 30 -7.67 6.72 22.29
C SER A 30 -6.45 7.65 22.22
N PHE A 31 -5.31 7.25 22.81
CA PHE A 31 -4.05 7.99 22.74
C PHE A 31 -3.19 7.62 21.52
N GLY A 32 -3.58 6.57 20.78
CA GLY A 32 -2.90 6.13 19.56
C GLY A 32 -1.39 5.92 19.77
N THR A 33 -0.58 6.71 19.08
CA THR A 33 0.90 6.61 19.12
C THR A 33 1.50 7.01 20.48
N PHE A 34 0.79 7.81 21.27
CA PHE A 34 1.25 8.27 22.58
C PHE A 34 0.87 7.29 23.68
N ARG A 35 1.66 7.29 24.76
CA ARG A 35 1.30 6.67 26.03
C ARG A 35 0.22 7.51 26.72
N PRO A 36 -0.76 6.89 27.40
CA PRO A 36 -1.73 7.63 28.19
C PRO A 36 -1.05 8.53 29.22
N ASN A 37 -1.52 9.77 29.31
CA ASN A 37 -1.09 10.74 30.31
C ASN A 37 -2.33 11.35 30.98
N PRO A 38 -2.47 11.29 32.32
CA PRO A 38 -3.65 11.77 33.04
C PRO A 38 -3.89 13.28 32.93
N ALA A 39 -2.88 14.07 32.52
CA ALA A 39 -3.06 15.50 32.25
C ALA A 39 -3.91 15.76 30.99
N TRP A 40 -4.06 14.77 30.12
CA TRP A 40 -4.78 14.88 28.85
C TRP A 40 -6.15 14.22 28.92
N THR A 41 -7.13 14.87 28.31
CA THR A 41 -8.46 14.30 28.09
C THR A 41 -8.56 13.80 26.65
N ALA A 42 -8.90 12.53 26.47
CA ALA A 42 -9.16 11.94 25.15
C ALA A 42 -10.68 11.87 24.91
N ALA A 43 -11.16 12.53 23.87
CA ALA A 43 -12.56 12.51 23.44
C ALA A 43 -12.65 12.66 21.92
N ASP A 44 -13.49 11.85 21.27
CA ASP A 44 -13.76 11.90 19.81
C ASP A 44 -12.47 11.91 18.95
N GLY A 45 -11.49 11.08 19.32
CA GLY A 45 -10.19 10.99 18.61
C GLY A 45 -9.27 12.19 18.81
N THR A 46 -9.62 13.12 19.70
CA THR A 46 -8.83 14.31 20.02
C THR A 46 -8.30 14.24 21.45
N LEU A 47 -7.01 14.48 21.62
CA LEU A 47 -6.34 14.71 22.88
C LEU A 47 -6.36 16.21 23.19
N SER A 48 -6.88 16.60 24.36
CA SER A 48 -6.93 17.99 24.79
C SER A 48 -6.22 18.18 26.13
N LEU A 49 -5.44 19.26 26.23
CA LEU A 49 -4.77 19.73 27.44
C LEU A 49 -5.20 21.17 27.71
N GLN A 50 -5.63 21.46 28.94
CA GLN A 50 -6.03 22.82 29.34
C GLN A 50 -4.89 23.57 30.02
N ASP A 51 -4.31 22.96 31.05
CA ASP A 51 -3.29 23.57 31.90
C ASP A 51 -1.94 22.84 31.72
N PRO A 52 -1.02 23.35 30.90
CA PRO A 52 0.26 22.70 30.68
C PRO A 52 1.14 22.75 31.92
N SER A 53 1.81 21.62 32.18
CA SER A 53 2.80 21.46 33.26
C SER A 53 3.97 20.58 32.77
N PRO A 54 5.11 20.56 33.48
CA PRO A 54 6.20 19.65 33.16
C PRO A 54 5.78 18.16 33.08
N GLU A 55 4.75 17.76 33.83
CA GLU A 55 4.23 16.38 33.86
C GLU A 55 3.24 16.08 32.72
N SER A 56 2.80 17.11 32.00
CA SER A 56 1.83 16.97 30.89
C SER A 56 2.43 16.48 29.58
N MET A 57 3.72 16.13 29.54
CA MET A 57 4.38 15.69 28.32
C MET A 57 3.79 14.36 27.80
N LEU A 58 3.44 14.31 26.51
CA LEU A 58 3.09 13.06 25.83
C LEU A 58 4.36 12.41 25.30
N ALA A 59 4.53 11.12 25.54
CA ALA A 59 5.66 10.33 25.03
C ALA A 59 5.15 9.22 24.11
N THR A 60 5.88 8.90 23.04
CA THR A 60 5.53 7.77 22.18
C THR A 60 5.69 6.43 22.88
N ARG A 61 4.97 5.40 22.42
CA ARG A 61 5.07 4.05 22.97
C ARG A 61 6.45 3.41 22.74
N GLY A 62 7.00 3.58 21.54
CA GLY A 62 8.29 3.04 21.12
C GLY A 62 9.37 4.09 20.92
N VAL A 63 10.55 3.60 20.52
CA VAL A 63 11.72 4.41 20.14
C VAL A 63 12.03 4.17 18.67
N THR A 64 12.46 5.21 17.96
CA THR A 64 12.74 5.16 16.51
C THR A 64 14.11 5.75 16.23
N ALA A 65 14.79 5.18 15.23
CA ALA A 65 16.03 5.76 14.67
C ALA A 65 15.64 6.77 13.60
N ASP A 66 15.11 6.28 12.49
CA ASP A 66 14.42 7.11 11.51
C ASP A 66 12.92 7.03 11.75
N SER A 67 12.19 8.10 11.43
CA SER A 67 10.75 8.14 11.70
C SER A 67 9.95 8.93 10.69
N LEU A 68 8.70 8.51 10.56
CA LEU A 68 7.61 9.31 10.02
C LEU A 68 6.79 9.81 11.21
N THR A 69 6.62 11.12 11.30
CA THR A 69 5.73 11.73 12.30
C THR A 69 4.71 12.61 11.60
N SER A 70 3.43 12.42 11.90
CA SER A 70 2.37 13.33 11.45
C SER A 70 1.37 13.56 12.57
N LEU A 71 0.84 14.76 12.67
CA LEU A 71 -0.24 15.08 13.61
C LEU A 71 -1.00 16.32 13.14
N GLU A 72 -2.23 16.42 13.59
CA GLU A 72 -2.99 17.68 13.52
C GLU A 72 -3.04 18.29 14.91
N PHE A 73 -2.89 19.61 15.01
CA PHE A 73 -2.93 20.34 16.26
C PHE A 73 -3.77 21.62 16.19
N GLN A 74 -4.29 22.05 17.32
CA GLN A 74 -5.03 23.30 17.47
C GLN A 74 -4.74 23.90 18.85
N GLY A 75 -4.55 25.22 18.88
CA GLY A 75 -4.53 26.01 20.10
C GLY A 75 -4.81 27.47 19.77
N PRO A 76 -5.31 28.29 20.71
CA PRO A 76 -5.54 29.71 20.46
C PRO A 76 -4.24 30.45 20.14
N PRO A 77 -4.31 31.64 19.49
CA PRO A 77 -3.14 32.50 19.31
C PRO A 77 -2.34 32.69 20.61
N GLY A 78 -1.03 32.45 20.55
CA GLY A 78 -0.13 32.51 21.71
C GLY A 78 0.02 31.20 22.48
N SER A 79 -0.70 30.15 22.10
CA SER A 79 -0.38 28.79 22.56
C SER A 79 0.81 28.22 21.78
N LYS A 80 1.63 27.41 22.47
CA LYS A 80 2.87 26.86 21.92
C LYS A 80 3.12 25.47 22.46
N ALA A 81 3.44 24.55 21.57
CA ALA A 81 3.98 23.23 21.90
C ALA A 81 5.29 22.99 21.13
N THR A 82 6.09 22.05 21.63
CA THR A 82 7.31 21.57 20.99
C THR A 82 7.25 20.06 20.83
N LEU A 83 7.52 19.59 19.61
CA LEU A 83 7.72 18.17 19.29
C LEU A 83 9.22 17.88 19.34
N HIS A 84 9.62 16.94 20.19
CA HIS A 84 11.00 16.53 20.42
C HIS A 84 11.21 15.14 19.83
N VAL A 85 11.66 15.05 18.60
CA VAL A 85 11.97 13.76 17.97
C VAL A 85 13.25 13.20 18.57
N GLN A 86 13.22 11.93 18.96
CA GLN A 86 14.26 11.27 19.77
C GLN A 86 14.60 12.01 21.08
N GLY A 87 13.75 12.94 21.55
CA GLY A 87 14.07 13.85 22.66
C GLY A 87 15.14 14.90 22.36
N ARG A 88 15.56 15.05 21.09
CA ARG A 88 16.76 15.81 20.69
C ARG A 88 16.48 16.85 19.62
N TYR A 89 15.60 16.55 18.68
CA TYR A 89 15.34 17.41 17.53
C TYR A 89 14.00 18.10 17.72
N VAL A 90 14.03 19.42 17.88
CA VAL A 90 12.89 20.20 18.39
C VAL A 90 12.20 20.94 17.26
N PHE A 91 10.89 20.71 17.13
CA PHE A 91 10.03 21.38 16.16
C PHE A 91 8.95 22.16 16.90
N VAL A 92 8.81 23.45 16.60
CA VAL A 92 7.85 24.34 17.26
C VAL A 92 6.48 24.27 16.57
N LEU A 93 5.42 24.12 17.36
CA LEU A 93 4.03 24.09 16.92
C LEU A 93 3.28 25.24 17.60
N GLU A 94 2.97 26.29 16.85
CA GLU A 94 2.29 27.49 17.37
C GLU A 94 0.81 27.48 17.00
N GLY A 95 -0.07 27.67 17.99
CA GLY A 95 -1.50 27.71 17.75
C GLY A 95 -1.95 29.05 17.17
N ASN A 96 -2.83 29.01 16.18
CA ASN A 96 -3.45 30.18 15.55
C ASN A 96 -4.98 30.24 15.71
N GLY A 97 -5.56 29.30 16.46
CA GLY A 97 -7.01 29.13 16.65
C GLY A 97 -7.64 28.06 15.74
N GLU A 98 -6.98 27.68 14.65
CA GLU A 98 -7.46 26.70 13.69
C GLU A 98 -6.70 25.37 13.80
N TRP A 99 -7.23 24.33 13.14
CA TRP A 99 -6.53 23.06 13.02
C TRP A 99 -5.42 23.17 11.98
N GLN A 100 -4.20 22.84 12.39
CA GLN A 100 -2.99 22.88 11.57
C GLN A 100 -2.41 21.48 11.46
N SER A 101 -1.79 21.18 10.31
CA SER A 101 -1.14 19.89 10.06
C SER A 101 0.37 20.01 10.20
N PHE A 102 0.98 19.01 10.81
CA PHE A 102 2.43 18.84 10.88
C PHE A 102 2.79 17.47 10.31
N SER A 103 3.83 17.40 9.47
CA SER A 103 4.42 16.13 9.02
C SER A 103 5.93 16.23 8.92
N LEU A 104 6.62 15.16 9.29
CA LEU A 104 8.08 15.09 9.34
C LEU A 104 8.56 13.72 8.85
N ARG A 105 9.51 13.76 7.92
CA ARG A 105 10.32 12.62 7.49
C ARG A 105 11.73 12.82 8.05
N PHE A 106 12.07 12.07 9.08
CA PHE A 106 13.29 12.29 9.86
C PHE A 106 14.25 11.12 9.74
N ARG A 107 15.51 11.40 9.40
CA ARG A 107 16.63 10.45 9.47
C ARG A 107 17.48 10.79 10.70
N GLY A 108 17.61 9.83 11.60
CA GLY A 108 18.47 9.96 12.77
C GLY A 108 19.96 10.03 12.42
N PRO A 109 20.82 10.42 13.37
CA PRO A 109 22.25 10.43 13.17
C PRO A 109 22.77 8.99 13.02
N ARG A 110 23.94 8.84 12.38
CA ARG A 110 24.63 7.54 12.27
C ARG A 110 25.90 7.54 13.09
N PHE A 111 26.23 6.39 13.63
CA PHE A 111 27.42 6.17 14.44
C PHE A 111 28.13 4.89 13.99
N ASP A 112 29.42 4.80 14.32
CA ASP A 112 30.17 3.56 14.20
C ASP A 112 29.92 2.63 15.40
N GLU A 113 30.53 1.44 15.39
CA GLU A 113 30.44 0.47 16.49
C GLU A 113 31.00 1.00 17.82
N GLY A 114 31.86 2.01 17.77
CA GLY A 114 32.45 2.69 18.92
C GLY A 114 31.64 3.86 19.45
N PHE A 115 30.42 4.09 18.93
CA PHE A 115 29.55 5.23 19.27
C PHE A 115 30.10 6.60 18.83
N ASN A 116 31.05 6.65 17.88
CA ASN A 116 31.48 7.91 17.27
C ASN A 116 30.52 8.29 16.15
N LYS A 117 30.12 9.57 16.10
CA LYS A 117 29.20 10.09 15.08
C LYS A 117 29.84 10.03 13.69
N LEU A 118 29.16 9.41 12.75
CA LEU A 118 29.52 9.31 11.33
C LEU A 118 28.77 10.32 10.48
N GLU A 119 27.47 10.48 10.72
CA GLU A 119 26.61 11.38 9.94
C GLU A 119 25.64 12.13 10.84
N ASN A 120 25.38 13.38 10.47
CA ASN A 120 24.37 14.22 11.11
C ASN A 120 22.96 13.66 10.88
N ALA A 121 22.08 13.91 11.85
CA ALA A 121 20.65 13.75 11.63
C ALA A 121 20.16 14.81 10.65
N PHE A 122 19.13 14.48 9.88
CA PHE A 122 18.50 15.47 9.02
C PHE A 122 17.02 15.15 8.77
N ALA A 123 16.24 16.20 8.55
CA ALA A 123 14.85 16.09 8.10
C ALA A 123 14.83 16.12 6.57
N LEU A 124 14.39 15.02 5.94
CA LEU A 124 14.18 14.95 4.50
C LEU A 124 13.10 15.96 4.10
N GLU A 125 12.02 16.02 4.88
CA GLU A 125 10.96 17.01 4.70
C GLU A 125 10.30 17.34 6.04
N VAL A 126 10.06 18.64 6.27
CA VAL A 126 9.26 19.17 7.38
C VAL A 126 8.14 19.98 6.76
N ARG A 127 6.89 19.65 7.09
CA ARG A 127 5.71 20.48 6.77
C ARG A 127 5.06 20.91 8.06
N ASN A 128 4.87 22.22 8.22
CA ASN A 128 4.23 22.80 9.39
C ASN A 128 3.28 23.90 8.92
N GLY A 129 1.99 23.55 8.80
CA GLY A 129 1.02 24.38 8.08
C GLY A 129 1.45 24.57 6.62
N GLU A 130 1.56 25.83 6.20
CA GLU A 130 1.99 26.20 4.84
C GLU A 130 3.52 26.15 4.65
N ARG A 131 4.31 26.12 5.73
CA ARG A 131 5.77 26.08 5.65
C ARG A 131 6.24 24.68 5.28
N ILE A 132 7.05 24.59 4.23
CA ILE A 132 7.70 23.35 3.78
C ILE A 132 9.20 23.59 3.73
N GLU A 133 9.95 22.72 4.41
CA GLU A 133 11.40 22.70 4.38
C GLU A 133 11.87 21.31 3.96
N ARG A 134 12.97 21.25 3.23
CA ARG A 134 13.54 20.01 2.73
C ARG A 134 15.01 19.92 3.05
N ASN A 135 15.46 18.69 3.33
CA ASN A 135 16.86 18.36 3.53
C ASN A 135 17.54 19.26 4.58
N VAL A 136 16.94 19.38 5.76
CA VAL A 136 17.42 20.24 6.86
C VAL A 136 18.35 19.44 7.77
N ILE A 137 19.63 19.81 7.81
CA ILE A 137 20.66 19.16 8.64
C ILE A 137 20.60 19.68 10.07
N PHE A 138 20.80 18.77 11.03
CA PHE A 138 21.02 19.09 12.45
C PHE A 138 22.47 18.76 12.84
N GLU A 139 23.25 19.79 13.20
CA GLU A 139 24.64 19.61 13.65
C GLU A 139 24.76 18.85 14.97
N GLY A 140 23.70 18.88 15.78
CA GLY A 140 23.58 18.17 17.04
C GLY A 140 22.16 18.27 17.60
N ALA A 141 22.00 17.97 18.89
CA ALA A 141 20.74 18.21 19.58
C ALA A 141 20.30 19.68 19.43
N SER A 142 19.01 19.88 19.16
CA SER A 142 18.43 21.21 18.99
C SER A 142 18.42 21.98 20.31
N PRO A 143 18.53 23.31 20.28
CA PRO A 143 18.32 24.12 21.49
C PRO A 143 16.98 23.80 22.15
N GLY A 144 17.00 23.54 23.47
CA GLY A 144 15.81 23.17 24.23
C GLY A 144 15.42 21.69 24.13
N ALA A 145 16.29 20.85 23.58
CA ALA A 145 16.16 19.39 23.63
C ALA A 145 15.94 18.85 25.05
N HIS A 146 15.29 17.69 25.14
CA HIS A 146 15.16 16.96 26.40
C HIS A 146 16.50 16.33 26.83
N TRP A 147 17.34 15.95 25.86
CA TRP A 147 18.69 15.45 26.08
C TRP A 147 19.70 16.11 25.13
N ASP A 148 20.85 16.51 25.67
CA ASP A 148 21.90 17.21 24.92
C ASP A 148 22.77 16.26 24.06
N ASN A 149 22.95 15.02 24.49
CA ASN A 149 23.78 14.04 23.79
C ASN A 149 22.96 13.27 22.75
N GLU A 150 23.41 13.26 21.49
CA GLU A 150 22.82 12.42 20.44
C GLU A 150 22.98 10.92 20.71
N ASP A 151 22.07 10.12 20.14
CA ASP A 151 22.10 8.66 20.22
C ASP A 151 21.40 8.08 18.97
N HIS A 152 21.52 6.78 18.75
CA HIS A 152 21.03 6.04 17.59
C HIS A 152 19.52 6.12 17.41
N ARG A 153 18.78 6.15 18.52
CA ARG A 153 17.32 6.12 18.57
C ARG A 153 16.77 6.73 19.85
N GLY A 154 15.53 7.17 19.80
CA GLY A 154 14.83 7.67 20.99
C GLY A 154 13.32 7.76 20.79
N PRO A 155 12.56 7.93 21.88
CA PRO A 155 11.14 8.24 21.78
C PRO A 155 10.93 9.67 21.27
N ALA A 156 9.75 9.98 20.74
CA ALA A 156 9.33 11.35 20.51
C ALA A 156 8.48 11.87 21.67
N PHE A 157 8.59 13.16 21.96
CA PHE A 157 7.79 13.83 22.97
C PHE A 157 7.02 15.01 22.41
N LEU A 158 5.78 15.19 22.82
CA LEU A 158 5.05 16.44 22.63
C LEU A 158 4.94 17.15 23.98
N LYS A 159 5.54 18.33 24.08
CA LYS A 159 5.53 19.17 25.27
C LYS A 159 4.77 20.46 24.98
N VAL A 160 3.69 20.72 25.69
CA VAL A 160 2.98 22.00 25.60
C VAL A 160 3.67 22.98 26.54
N GLU A 161 4.16 24.10 26.00
CA GLU A 161 4.89 25.12 26.76
C GLU A 161 3.94 26.20 27.27
N GLN A 162 2.92 26.55 26.48
CA GLN A 162 2.02 27.65 26.80
C GLN A 162 0.61 27.42 26.23
N GLY A 163 -0.40 27.74 27.03
CA GLY A 163 -1.80 27.76 26.64
C GLY A 163 -2.45 26.37 26.49
N PRO A 164 -3.78 26.32 26.31
CA PRO A 164 -4.47 25.08 26.02
C PRO A 164 -4.10 24.57 24.63
N PHE A 165 -4.04 23.26 24.46
CA PHE A 165 -3.59 22.63 23.22
C PHE A 165 -4.38 21.36 22.93
N LYS A 166 -4.64 21.11 21.65
CA LYS A 166 -5.33 19.92 21.17
C LYS A 166 -4.53 19.25 20.08
N VAL A 167 -4.56 17.92 20.05
CA VAL A 167 -3.92 17.09 19.02
C VAL A 167 -4.83 15.95 18.61
N ARG A 168 -4.85 15.63 17.32
CA ARG A 168 -5.53 14.46 16.76
C ARG A 168 -4.73 13.88 15.60
N ASN A 169 -5.16 12.71 15.10
CA ASN A 169 -4.53 12.03 13.95
C ASN A 169 -3.01 11.88 14.09
N ALA A 170 -2.54 11.70 15.33
CA ALA A 170 -1.12 11.62 15.63
C ALA A 170 -0.57 10.22 15.31
N VAL A 171 0.43 10.19 14.45
CA VAL A 171 1.16 9.01 14.00
C VAL A 171 2.64 9.26 14.23
N HIS A 172 3.32 8.30 14.85
CA HIS A 172 4.78 8.23 14.92
C HIS A 172 5.18 6.78 14.68
N GLN A 173 5.86 6.54 13.57
CA GLN A 173 6.23 5.21 13.08
C GLN A 173 7.71 5.18 12.69
N ALA A 174 8.32 4.00 12.78
CA ALA A 174 9.66 3.78 12.30
C ALA A 174 9.72 3.98 10.77
N ALA A 175 10.86 4.46 10.29
CA ALA A 175 11.23 4.50 8.89
C ALA A 175 12.62 3.86 8.72
N ASP A 176 13.03 3.63 7.49
CA ASP A 176 14.41 3.29 7.14
C ASP A 176 14.87 4.18 5.98
N PHE A 177 15.68 5.17 6.32
CA PHE A 177 16.36 6.08 5.40
C PHE A 177 17.88 5.87 5.46
N SER A 178 18.34 4.67 5.84
CA SER A 178 19.76 4.34 5.96
C SER A 178 20.53 4.58 4.66
N GLN A 179 19.94 4.27 3.51
CA GLN A 179 20.56 4.47 2.19
C GLN A 179 20.39 5.88 1.61
N VAL A 180 19.68 6.77 2.30
CA VAL A 180 19.61 8.18 1.91
C VAL A 180 20.92 8.85 2.35
N THR A 181 21.65 9.38 1.37
CA THR A 181 22.85 10.20 1.57
C THR A 181 22.42 11.61 1.97
N PRO A 182 22.84 12.10 3.16
CA PRO A 182 22.58 13.48 3.56
C PRO A 182 23.20 14.48 2.57
N PRO A 183 22.60 15.67 2.38
CA PRO A 183 23.24 16.74 1.62
C PRO A 183 24.46 17.28 2.38
N THR A 184 25.35 18.00 1.70
CA THR A 184 26.49 18.69 2.35
C THR A 184 26.06 19.93 3.14
N GLU A 185 24.96 20.58 2.74
CA GLU A 185 24.38 21.73 3.42
C GLU A 185 22.85 21.66 3.38
N SER A 186 22.19 22.31 4.35
CA SER A 186 20.73 22.33 4.42
C SER A 186 20.10 22.89 3.14
N GLY A 187 19.12 22.19 2.61
CA GLY A 187 18.47 22.53 1.33
C GLY A 187 19.17 21.99 0.08
N GLY A 188 20.32 21.32 0.22
CA GLY A 188 21.00 20.63 -0.88
C GLY A 188 20.26 19.38 -1.36
N GLU A 189 20.76 18.79 -2.45
CA GLU A 189 20.21 17.57 -3.04
C GLU A 189 20.63 16.30 -2.26
N THR A 190 19.76 15.28 -2.30
CA THR A 190 20.03 13.93 -1.78
C THR A 190 19.90 12.92 -2.91
N ASN A 191 20.31 11.67 -2.67
CA ASN A 191 20.07 10.58 -3.61
C ASN A 191 18.64 10.01 -3.52
N GLU A 192 17.71 10.65 -2.78
CA GLU A 192 16.36 10.12 -2.53
C GLU A 192 15.62 9.74 -3.83
N GLU A 193 15.72 10.55 -4.88
CA GLU A 193 15.06 10.30 -6.16
C GLU A 193 15.56 9.04 -6.88
N SER A 194 16.75 8.54 -6.51
CA SER A 194 17.33 7.30 -7.05
C SER A 194 16.94 6.05 -6.25
N LEU A 195 16.24 6.22 -5.12
CA LEU A 195 15.82 5.14 -4.24
C LEU A 195 14.34 4.80 -4.46
N ILE A 196 13.98 3.58 -4.09
CA ILE A 196 12.61 3.08 -4.19
C ILE A 196 12.11 2.78 -2.79
N ASP A 197 10.83 3.06 -2.52
CA ASP A 197 10.14 2.57 -1.34
C ASP A 197 9.88 1.07 -1.48
N THR A 198 10.72 0.25 -0.83
CA THR A 198 10.62 -1.20 -0.92
C THR A 198 9.40 -1.75 -0.18
N VAL A 199 8.84 -1.01 0.78
CA VAL A 199 7.58 -1.38 1.45
C VAL A 199 6.41 -1.24 0.48
N ALA A 200 6.32 -0.12 -0.23
CA ALA A 200 5.28 0.09 -1.23
C ALA A 200 5.39 -0.94 -2.37
N LEU A 201 6.60 -1.14 -2.90
CA LEU A 201 6.86 -2.16 -3.92
C LEU A 201 6.49 -3.57 -3.44
N GLY A 202 6.84 -3.92 -2.20
CA GLY A 202 6.51 -5.21 -1.61
C GLY A 202 5.02 -5.48 -1.51
N ARG A 203 4.24 -4.46 -1.12
CA ARG A 203 2.77 -4.53 -1.08
C ARG A 203 2.19 -4.76 -2.46
N GLU A 204 2.68 -4.02 -3.45
CA GLU A 204 2.25 -4.18 -4.85
C GLU A 204 2.56 -5.59 -5.37
N LEU A 205 3.78 -6.08 -5.13
CA LEU A 205 4.20 -7.42 -5.53
C LEU A 205 3.38 -8.52 -4.85
N PHE A 206 3.13 -8.40 -3.55
CA PHE A 206 2.34 -9.36 -2.78
C PHE A 206 0.94 -9.54 -3.40
N ASN A 207 0.30 -8.43 -3.78
CA ASN A 207 -1.00 -8.46 -4.45
C ASN A 207 -0.87 -8.95 -5.89
N SER A 208 0.15 -8.49 -6.62
CA SER A 208 0.26 -8.74 -8.07
C SER A 208 0.54 -10.20 -8.42
N VAL A 209 1.25 -10.92 -7.54
CA VAL A 209 1.52 -12.36 -7.67
C VAL A 209 0.47 -13.23 -6.97
N GLY A 210 -0.56 -12.62 -6.38
CA GLY A 210 -1.74 -13.29 -5.85
C GLY A 210 -1.56 -13.93 -4.47
N CYS A 211 -0.58 -13.49 -3.66
CA CYS A 211 -0.36 -14.05 -2.33
C CYS A 211 -1.60 -13.92 -1.43
N GLU A 212 -2.37 -12.83 -1.58
CA GLU A 212 -3.60 -12.55 -0.83
C GLU A 212 -4.70 -13.61 -1.01
N ALA A 213 -4.67 -14.39 -2.10
CA ALA A 213 -5.65 -15.45 -2.33
C ALA A 213 -5.50 -16.63 -1.35
N CYS A 214 -4.29 -16.82 -0.81
CA CYS A 214 -3.96 -17.92 0.10
C CYS A 214 -3.47 -17.46 1.47
N HIS A 215 -3.12 -16.18 1.63
CA HIS A 215 -2.60 -15.61 2.86
C HIS A 215 -3.39 -14.38 3.29
N SER A 216 -3.99 -14.44 4.48
CA SER A 216 -4.49 -13.23 5.14
C SER A 216 -3.34 -12.43 5.73
N VAL A 217 -3.50 -11.11 5.73
CA VAL A 217 -2.60 -10.13 6.36
C VAL A 217 -3.31 -9.31 7.44
N HIS A 218 -4.53 -9.71 7.82
CA HIS A 218 -5.33 -9.01 8.81
C HIS A 218 -5.27 -9.73 10.15
N GLN A 219 -5.21 -8.95 11.23
CA GLN A 219 -5.16 -9.47 12.58
C GLN A 219 -6.37 -10.38 12.88
N ASN A 220 -6.10 -11.59 13.37
CA ASN A 220 -7.11 -12.59 13.75
C ASN A 220 -8.09 -13.00 12.63
N ASP A 221 -7.76 -12.71 11.37
CA ASP A 221 -8.58 -13.13 10.24
C ASP A 221 -8.34 -14.62 9.92
N THR A 222 -9.45 -15.34 9.80
CA THR A 222 -9.52 -16.79 9.58
C THR A 222 -10.28 -17.14 8.29
N SER A 223 -10.61 -16.13 7.47
CA SER A 223 -11.35 -16.30 6.22
C SER A 223 -10.59 -17.12 5.17
N VAL A 224 -9.25 -17.03 5.19
CA VAL A 224 -8.37 -17.78 4.28
C VAL A 224 -7.79 -18.99 5.01
N THR A 225 -8.00 -20.18 4.44
CA THR A 225 -7.61 -21.47 5.05
C THR A 225 -6.48 -22.20 4.32
N SER A 226 -6.05 -21.68 3.16
CA SER A 226 -5.09 -22.36 2.28
C SER A 226 -3.62 -22.15 2.71
N GLY A 227 -3.33 -21.05 3.41
CA GLY A 227 -2.01 -20.74 3.94
C GLY A 227 -2.07 -20.03 5.30
N PRO A 228 -0.92 -19.87 5.98
CA PRO A 228 -0.86 -19.15 7.24
C PRO A 228 -1.28 -17.68 7.10
N ASN A 229 -1.92 -17.15 8.14
CA ASN A 229 -2.04 -15.71 8.33
C ASN A 229 -0.64 -15.12 8.58
N LEU A 230 -0.30 -14.07 7.84
CA LEU A 230 1.03 -13.44 7.85
C LEU A 230 1.10 -12.21 8.76
N PHE A 231 -0.04 -11.72 9.28
CA PHE A 231 -0.04 -10.66 10.28
C PHE A 231 0.68 -11.13 11.54
N GLY A 232 1.64 -10.36 12.04
CA GLY A 232 2.38 -10.70 13.24
C GLY A 232 3.52 -11.71 13.03
N LEU A 233 3.68 -12.26 11.82
CA LEU A 233 4.60 -13.37 11.55
C LEU A 233 6.05 -12.89 11.36
N PHE A 234 6.24 -11.90 10.49
CA PHE A 234 7.55 -11.36 10.15
C PHE A 234 7.85 -10.15 11.02
N GLN A 235 8.42 -10.39 12.20
CA GLN A 235 8.78 -9.35 13.17
C GLN A 235 10.22 -8.88 12.98
N ALA A 236 10.53 -7.68 13.48
CA ALA A 236 11.92 -7.16 13.49
C ALA A 236 12.89 -8.14 14.18
N GLU A 237 12.49 -8.73 15.30
CA GLU A 237 13.14 -9.89 15.88
C GLU A 237 12.39 -11.17 15.47
N PRO A 238 13.00 -12.07 14.69
CA PRO A 238 12.31 -13.25 14.20
C PRO A 238 11.78 -14.15 15.33
N ARG A 239 10.47 -14.36 15.35
CA ARG A 239 9.82 -15.35 16.21
C ARG A 239 10.01 -16.77 15.67
N THR A 240 9.86 -17.76 16.53
CA THR A 240 9.85 -19.16 16.12
C THR A 240 8.45 -19.56 15.65
N ARG A 241 8.42 -20.50 14.70
CA ARG A 241 7.21 -21.22 14.33
C ARG A 241 7.52 -22.67 14.00
N GLU A 242 6.50 -23.52 14.06
CA GLU A 242 6.62 -24.93 13.69
C GLU A 242 6.35 -25.14 12.19
N VAL A 243 7.12 -26.04 11.60
CA VAL A 243 6.98 -26.52 10.21
C VAL A 243 7.14 -28.03 10.15
N VAL A 244 6.66 -28.63 9.06
CA VAL A 244 6.77 -30.07 8.75
C VAL A 244 7.57 -30.26 7.45
N GLU A 245 8.55 -31.17 7.46
CA GLU A 245 9.40 -31.51 6.31
C GLU A 245 9.38 -33.03 6.06
N GLY A 246 9.46 -33.43 4.79
CA GLY A 246 9.56 -34.83 4.37
C GLY A 246 8.43 -35.72 4.91
N GLU A 247 8.77 -36.88 5.47
CA GLU A 247 7.85 -37.90 6.00
C GLU A 247 7.15 -37.50 7.34
N GLY A 248 6.95 -36.21 7.58
CA GLY A 248 6.20 -35.71 8.75
C GLY A 248 7.04 -35.26 9.94
N HIS A 249 8.35 -35.03 9.74
CA HIS A 249 9.23 -34.53 10.79
C HIS A 249 8.89 -33.07 11.13
N ARG A 250 8.73 -32.78 12.42
CA ARG A 250 8.38 -31.46 12.94
C ARG A 250 9.58 -30.77 13.57
N PHE A 251 9.78 -29.50 13.25
CA PHE A 251 10.86 -28.69 13.81
C PHE A 251 10.46 -27.22 13.88
N GLN A 252 11.21 -26.48 14.69
CA GLN A 252 11.03 -25.04 14.89
C GLN A 252 11.98 -24.28 13.99
N VAL A 253 11.47 -23.28 13.27
CA VAL A 253 12.25 -22.37 12.43
C VAL A 253 12.01 -20.92 12.83
N LYS A 254 12.98 -20.05 12.57
CA LYS A 254 12.82 -18.61 12.74
C LYS A 254 12.12 -18.03 11.51
N ALA A 255 10.99 -17.36 11.73
CA ALA A 255 10.21 -16.68 10.70
C ALA A 255 10.87 -15.33 10.31
N GLY A 256 12.06 -15.42 9.72
CA GLY A 256 12.83 -14.27 9.22
C GLY A 256 12.92 -14.24 7.70
N ARG A 257 13.86 -13.44 7.18
CA ARG A 257 14.03 -13.25 5.75
C ARG A 257 14.34 -14.55 5.00
N GLU A 258 15.24 -15.36 5.55
CA GLU A 258 15.61 -16.65 4.96
C GLU A 258 14.42 -17.61 4.87
N TYR A 259 13.56 -17.63 5.91
CA TYR A 259 12.34 -18.43 5.90
C TYR A 259 11.39 -17.96 4.80
N LEU A 260 11.19 -16.64 4.64
CA LEU A 260 10.37 -16.09 3.56
C LEU A 260 10.87 -16.54 2.17
N HIS A 261 12.19 -16.38 1.92
CA HIS A 261 12.80 -16.82 0.66
C HIS A 261 12.56 -18.31 0.42
N ARG A 262 12.87 -19.15 1.40
CA ARG A 262 12.66 -20.60 1.28
C ARG A 262 11.20 -20.97 1.03
N SER A 263 10.26 -20.35 1.76
CA SER A 263 8.82 -20.59 1.56
C SER A 263 8.32 -20.16 0.19
N ILE A 264 8.93 -19.17 -0.45
CA ILE A 264 8.55 -18.73 -1.80
C ILE A 264 9.23 -19.58 -2.89
N ARG A 265 10.50 -19.98 -2.68
CA ARG A 265 11.28 -20.77 -3.65
C ARG A 265 10.91 -22.25 -3.65
N ALA A 266 10.74 -22.83 -2.47
CA ALA A 266 10.49 -24.25 -2.26
C ALA A 266 9.41 -24.46 -1.17
N PRO A 267 8.16 -24.01 -1.41
CA PRO A 267 7.08 -24.05 -0.41
C PRO A 267 6.77 -25.45 0.13
N ASN A 268 7.02 -26.50 -0.67
CA ASN A 268 6.69 -27.87 -0.32
C ASN A 268 7.75 -28.57 0.54
N ASP A 269 8.95 -27.99 0.65
CA ASP A 269 10.00 -28.55 1.50
C ASP A 269 9.63 -28.41 2.98
N GLN A 270 9.00 -27.28 3.35
CA GLN A 270 8.64 -26.97 4.73
C GLN A 270 7.21 -26.41 4.83
N LEU A 271 6.27 -27.29 5.15
CA LEU A 271 4.88 -26.93 5.33
C LEU A 271 4.67 -26.27 6.70
N ALA A 272 4.14 -25.06 6.69
CA ALA A 272 3.76 -24.37 7.92
C ALA A 272 2.74 -25.19 8.72
N VAL A 273 2.88 -25.22 10.05
CA VAL A 273 1.82 -25.71 10.95
C VAL A 273 0.88 -24.54 11.28
N ALA A 274 -0.43 -24.80 11.19
CA ALA A 274 -1.46 -23.81 11.49
C ALA A 274 -1.45 -23.46 13.00
N GLU A 275 -1.23 -22.19 13.31
CA GLU A 275 -1.26 -21.67 14.69
C GLU A 275 -2.67 -21.26 15.14
N SER A 276 -3.58 -21.07 14.18
CA SER A 276 -4.95 -20.62 14.39
C SER A 276 -5.88 -21.13 13.27
N GLY A 277 -7.17 -20.82 13.36
CA GLY A 277 -8.17 -21.23 12.36
C GLY A 277 -8.82 -22.59 12.64
N GLN A 278 -9.31 -23.26 11.60
CA GLN A 278 -10.14 -24.47 11.73
C GLN A 278 -9.37 -25.73 12.13
N LYS A 279 -8.04 -25.76 11.90
CA LYS A 279 -7.20 -26.95 12.07
C LYS A 279 -5.88 -26.63 12.79
N PRO A 280 -5.92 -26.04 14.00
CA PRO A 280 -4.71 -25.67 14.72
C PRO A 280 -3.87 -26.92 15.01
N GLY A 281 -2.56 -26.80 14.80
CA GLY A 281 -1.62 -27.91 14.96
C GLY A 281 -1.55 -28.86 13.77
N GLU A 282 -2.35 -28.72 12.70
CA GLU A 282 -2.15 -29.46 11.45
C GLU A 282 -1.23 -28.70 10.48
N ALA A 283 -0.49 -29.41 9.64
CA ALA A 283 0.27 -28.80 8.55
C ALA A 283 -0.66 -28.32 7.43
N TYR A 284 -0.38 -27.15 6.85
CA TYR A 284 -1.07 -26.71 5.64
C TYR A 284 -0.79 -27.67 4.47
N LEU A 285 -1.73 -27.74 3.53
CA LEU A 285 -1.58 -28.56 2.34
C LEU A 285 -0.50 -27.96 1.41
N PRO A 286 0.23 -28.79 0.64
CA PRO A 286 1.25 -28.34 -0.32
C PRO A 286 0.60 -27.75 -1.59
N VAL A 287 -0.11 -26.61 -1.44
CA VAL A 287 -0.87 -25.96 -2.52
C VAL A 287 -0.23 -24.67 -3.01
N MET A 288 0.77 -24.14 -2.30
CA MET A 288 1.49 -22.93 -2.72
C MET A 288 2.44 -23.28 -3.89
N PRO A 289 2.32 -22.61 -5.05
CA PRO A 289 3.24 -22.84 -6.15
C PRO A 289 4.63 -22.26 -5.82
N PRO A 290 5.72 -22.88 -6.30
CA PRO A 290 7.05 -22.28 -6.21
C PRO A 290 7.18 -21.09 -7.16
N PHE A 291 7.84 -20.01 -6.71
CA PHE A 291 8.16 -18.85 -7.54
C PHE A 291 9.64 -18.85 -7.91
N THR A 292 9.94 -18.92 -9.20
CA THR A 292 11.32 -18.92 -9.71
C THR A 292 11.91 -17.50 -9.71
N LYS A 293 13.23 -17.38 -9.94
CA LYS A 293 13.93 -16.08 -9.94
C LYS A 293 13.47 -15.17 -11.08
N GLU A 294 12.97 -15.76 -12.16
CA GLU A 294 12.42 -15.07 -13.32
C GLU A 294 11.05 -14.45 -13.00
N VAL A 295 10.26 -15.08 -12.13
CA VAL A 295 8.93 -14.57 -11.71
C VAL A 295 9.06 -13.55 -10.58
N LEU A 296 9.88 -13.85 -9.58
CA LEU A 296 10.18 -12.97 -8.45
C LEU A 296 11.68 -13.03 -8.19
N SER A 297 12.41 -11.94 -8.39
CA SER A 297 13.83 -11.85 -8.01
C SER A 297 14.02 -11.88 -6.50
N ASP A 298 15.24 -12.12 -6.03
CA ASP A 298 15.53 -12.13 -4.59
C ASP A 298 15.26 -10.76 -3.95
N ALA A 299 15.60 -9.66 -4.63
CA ALA A 299 15.32 -8.30 -4.17
C ALA A 299 13.82 -7.97 -4.11
N GLN A 300 13.01 -8.56 -5.00
CA GLN A 300 11.55 -8.43 -4.96
C GLN A 300 10.94 -9.22 -3.79
N ILE A 301 11.49 -10.39 -3.45
CA ILE A 301 11.10 -11.11 -2.22
C ILE A 301 11.50 -10.30 -0.99
N ASP A 302 12.65 -9.64 -1.01
CA ASP A 302 13.06 -8.72 0.06
C ASP A 302 12.08 -7.54 0.19
N ALA A 303 11.62 -6.96 -0.91
CA ALA A 303 10.57 -5.95 -0.88
C ALA A 303 9.26 -6.50 -0.25
N ILE A 304 8.79 -7.68 -0.67
CA ILE A 304 7.60 -8.33 -0.09
C ILE A 304 7.74 -8.48 1.43
N GLY A 305 8.88 -8.96 1.92
CA GLY A 305 9.03 -9.10 3.37
C GLY A 305 9.25 -7.78 4.11
N ASP A 306 9.70 -6.71 3.44
CA ASP A 306 9.68 -5.35 4.03
C ASP A 306 8.23 -4.91 4.27
N TYR A 307 7.34 -5.16 3.30
CA TYR A 307 5.91 -4.98 3.47
C TYR A 307 5.33 -5.85 4.60
N LEU A 308 5.62 -7.14 4.61
CA LEU A 308 5.13 -8.04 5.67
C LEU A 308 5.65 -7.64 7.06
N ALA A 309 6.84 -7.05 7.15
CA ALA A 309 7.35 -6.51 8.40
C ALA A 309 6.51 -5.34 8.94
N THR A 310 5.79 -4.60 8.09
CA THR A 310 4.87 -3.55 8.55
C THR A 310 3.59 -4.11 9.19
N LEU A 311 3.23 -5.35 8.86
CA LEU A 311 1.98 -6.01 9.25
C LEU A 311 2.11 -6.69 10.61
N ASN A 312 2.39 -5.89 11.64
CA ASN A 312 2.54 -6.34 13.01
C ASN A 312 1.90 -5.32 13.97
N GLU A 313 1.82 -5.70 15.24
CA GLU A 313 1.52 -4.75 16.31
C GLU A 313 2.55 -3.60 16.34
N PRO A 314 2.17 -2.39 16.77
CA PRO A 314 3.07 -1.22 16.78
C PRO A 314 4.41 -1.45 17.50
N ALA A 315 4.46 -2.36 18.48
CA ALA A 315 5.68 -2.68 19.23
C ALA A 315 6.67 -3.57 18.47
N THR A 316 6.23 -4.33 17.47
CA THR A 316 7.05 -5.30 16.72
C THR A 316 7.05 -5.04 15.21
N SER A 317 6.35 -4.00 14.76
CA SER A 317 6.31 -3.57 13.37
C SER A 317 7.65 -2.99 12.91
N GLY A 318 8.00 -3.35 11.69
CA GLY A 318 9.14 -2.80 10.96
C GLY A 318 8.88 -1.37 10.49
N PRO A 319 9.82 -0.81 9.71
CA PRO A 319 9.68 0.54 9.19
C PRO A 319 8.49 0.65 8.23
N ALA A 320 7.66 1.67 8.40
CA ALA A 320 6.49 1.93 7.55
C ALA A 320 6.87 2.37 6.12
N ILE A 321 8.08 2.86 5.95
CA ILE A 321 8.71 3.21 4.67
C ILE A 321 10.17 2.77 4.73
N ARG A 322 10.67 2.22 3.62
CA ARG A 322 12.09 1.89 3.50
C ARG A 322 12.61 2.32 2.14
N LEU A 323 13.48 3.32 2.12
CA LEU A 323 14.11 3.79 0.89
C LEU A 323 15.41 3.05 0.64
N ALA A 324 15.48 2.30 -0.46
CA ALA A 324 16.68 1.58 -0.83
C ALA A 324 16.82 1.43 -2.35
N THR A 325 18.04 1.17 -2.80
CA THR A 325 18.29 0.68 -4.15
C THR A 325 17.75 -0.73 -4.28
N LEU A 326 16.89 -0.99 -5.26
CA LEU A 326 16.68 -2.35 -5.72
C LEU A 326 17.95 -2.77 -6.43
N ALA A 327 18.56 -3.91 -6.05
CA ALA A 327 19.67 -4.45 -6.82
C ALA A 327 19.25 -4.49 -8.30
N PRO A 328 20.09 -4.03 -9.24
CA PRO A 328 19.67 -3.90 -10.63
C PRO A 328 19.24 -5.28 -11.12
N THR A 329 17.95 -5.41 -11.44
CA THR A 329 17.46 -6.48 -12.29
C THR A 329 18.29 -6.41 -13.59
N PRO A 330 18.68 -7.54 -14.19
CA PRO A 330 19.22 -7.52 -15.55
C PRO A 330 18.36 -6.61 -16.43
N PRO A 331 18.97 -5.84 -17.38
CA PRO A 331 18.20 -5.00 -18.28
C PRO A 331 17.03 -5.80 -18.83
N TYR A 332 15.82 -5.29 -18.64
CA TYR A 332 14.62 -5.99 -19.04
C TYR A 332 14.68 -6.25 -20.55
N ASP A 333 14.62 -7.51 -20.95
CA ASP A 333 14.62 -7.92 -22.34
C ASP A 333 13.18 -8.29 -22.75
N PRO A 334 12.46 -7.40 -23.46
CA PRO A 334 11.11 -7.68 -23.92
C PRO A 334 11.06 -8.83 -24.94
N MET A 335 12.19 -9.21 -25.56
CA MET A 335 12.23 -10.38 -26.46
C MET A 335 12.27 -11.70 -25.69
N ALA A 336 12.76 -11.69 -24.44
CA ALA A 336 12.78 -12.85 -23.56
C ALA A 336 11.50 -12.99 -22.73
N ASP A 337 10.69 -11.94 -22.62
CA ASP A 337 9.43 -11.96 -21.87
C ASP A 337 8.26 -12.44 -22.74
N ALA A 338 7.79 -13.66 -22.47
CA ALA A 338 6.64 -14.25 -23.19
C ALA A 338 5.31 -13.50 -22.96
N LEU A 339 5.21 -12.66 -21.93
CA LEU A 339 4.05 -11.83 -21.65
C LEU A 339 4.10 -10.50 -22.41
N GLN A 340 5.26 -10.10 -22.95
CA GLN A 340 5.35 -9.03 -23.94
C GLN A 340 5.00 -9.57 -25.31
N TRP A 341 3.77 -9.31 -25.73
CA TRP A 341 3.35 -9.67 -27.05
C TRP A 341 3.90 -8.67 -28.05
N LEU A 342 4.93 -9.09 -28.76
CA LEU A 342 5.56 -8.34 -29.83
C LEU A 342 4.82 -8.51 -31.15
N VAL A 343 4.95 -7.49 -32.00
CA VAL A 343 4.54 -7.53 -33.42
C VAL A 343 5.78 -7.84 -34.23
N GLY A 344 5.70 -8.90 -35.03
CA GLY A 344 6.77 -9.29 -35.95
C GLY A 344 6.65 -8.59 -37.30
N ASP A 345 6.85 -9.35 -38.36
CA ASP A 345 6.69 -8.95 -39.76
C ASP A 345 5.22 -8.91 -40.24
N GLU A 346 4.31 -9.49 -39.46
CA GLU A 346 2.87 -9.49 -39.74
C GLU A 346 2.06 -8.70 -38.70
N VAL A 347 0.93 -8.16 -39.14
CA VAL A 347 -0.03 -7.48 -38.25
C VAL A 347 -0.52 -8.47 -37.20
N ARG A 348 -0.40 -8.09 -35.93
CA ARG A 348 -0.93 -8.86 -34.82
C ARG A 348 -2.24 -8.24 -34.34
N MET A 349 -3.19 -9.09 -34.00
CA MET A 349 -4.45 -8.66 -33.38
C MET A 349 -4.67 -9.40 -32.07
N GLN A 350 -5.11 -8.66 -31.06
CA GLN A 350 -5.49 -9.24 -29.77
C GLN A 350 -6.74 -8.54 -29.23
N ARG A 351 -7.63 -9.31 -28.61
CA ARG A 351 -8.82 -8.79 -27.95
C ARG A 351 -8.64 -8.82 -26.44
N GLY A 352 -9.08 -7.78 -25.75
CA GLY A 352 -9.08 -7.77 -24.30
C GLY A 352 -9.49 -6.43 -23.73
N PRO A 353 -9.61 -6.36 -22.39
CA PRO A 353 -9.77 -5.08 -21.70
C PRO A 353 -8.42 -4.36 -21.68
N LEU A 354 -8.39 -3.06 -22.01
CA LEU A 354 -7.25 -2.18 -21.79
C LEU A 354 -7.78 -0.96 -21.02
N PRO A 355 -7.00 -0.34 -20.10
CA PRO A 355 -7.43 0.86 -19.39
C PRO A 355 -8.00 1.93 -20.33
N GLY A 356 -9.20 2.42 -20.03
CA GLY A 356 -9.89 3.43 -20.84
C GLY A 356 -10.67 2.91 -22.05
N THR A 357 -10.67 1.60 -22.31
CA THR A 357 -11.40 0.97 -23.43
C THR A 357 -12.45 -0.01 -22.90
N SER A 358 -13.39 -0.47 -23.74
CA SER A 358 -14.33 -1.53 -23.35
C SER A 358 -13.63 -2.90 -23.19
N GLY A 359 -14.28 -3.83 -22.48
CA GLY A 359 -13.74 -5.17 -22.19
C GLY A 359 -13.51 -6.08 -23.42
N ARG A 360 -14.07 -5.73 -24.58
CA ARG A 360 -13.93 -6.47 -25.85
C ARG A 360 -13.26 -5.67 -26.94
N SER A 361 -12.49 -4.66 -26.55
CA SER A 361 -11.72 -3.86 -27.47
C SER A 361 -10.74 -4.71 -28.29
N ILE A 362 -10.46 -4.25 -29.50
CA ILE A 362 -9.61 -4.93 -30.47
C ILE A 362 -8.34 -4.11 -30.63
N HIS A 363 -7.22 -4.68 -30.23
CA HIS A 363 -5.90 -4.09 -30.34
C HIS A 363 -5.23 -4.62 -31.60
N VAL A 364 -4.71 -3.72 -32.42
CA VAL A 364 -4.06 -4.06 -33.69
C VAL A 364 -2.66 -3.44 -33.66
N GLY A 365 -1.66 -4.29 -33.81
CA GLY A 365 -0.27 -3.87 -33.85
C GLY A 365 0.32 -4.07 -35.23
N HIS A 366 0.92 -3.02 -35.78
CA HIS A 366 1.54 -3.05 -37.11
C HIS A 366 3.06 -3.21 -37.04
N PRO A 367 3.69 -3.88 -38.04
CA PRO A 367 5.15 -4.03 -38.12
C PRO A 367 5.95 -2.72 -38.14
N ASN A 368 5.30 -1.58 -38.43
CA ASN A 368 5.93 -0.26 -38.37
C ASN A 368 5.98 0.32 -36.94
N GLY A 369 5.58 -0.44 -35.92
CA GLY A 369 5.60 -0.03 -34.51
C GLY A 369 4.47 0.89 -34.10
N VAL A 370 3.47 1.12 -34.97
CA VAL A 370 2.25 1.85 -34.64
C VAL A 370 1.15 0.87 -34.29
N ASN A 371 0.54 1.06 -33.13
CA ASN A 371 -0.51 0.21 -32.60
C ASN A 371 -1.75 1.06 -32.33
N TYR A 372 -2.93 0.46 -32.45
CA TYR A 372 -4.18 1.14 -32.13
C TYR A 372 -5.21 0.21 -31.51
N THR A 373 -6.16 0.82 -30.80
CA THR A 373 -7.32 0.12 -30.26
C THR A 373 -8.59 0.58 -30.95
N PHE A 374 -9.30 -0.35 -31.56
CA PHE A 374 -10.68 -0.17 -32.00
C PHE A 374 -11.63 -0.64 -30.90
N ASP A 375 -12.47 0.25 -30.38
CA ASP A 375 -13.45 -0.07 -29.36
C ASP A 375 -14.83 -0.26 -30.02
N PRO A 376 -15.39 -1.50 -30.05
CA PRO A 376 -16.69 -1.77 -30.64
C PRO A 376 -17.84 -1.09 -29.88
N ARG A 377 -17.63 -0.63 -28.65
CA ARG A 377 -18.61 0.13 -27.86
C ARG A 377 -18.99 1.44 -28.56
N VAL A 378 -18.01 2.14 -29.12
CA VAL A 378 -18.19 3.44 -29.80
C VAL A 378 -17.90 3.38 -31.29
N LEU A 379 -17.60 2.19 -31.81
CA LEU A 379 -17.26 1.93 -33.21
C LEU A 379 -16.12 2.82 -33.73
N ALA A 380 -15.13 3.10 -32.88
CA ALA A 380 -14.10 4.10 -33.13
C ALA A 380 -12.71 3.63 -32.71
N ILE A 381 -11.68 4.26 -33.27
CA ILE A 381 -10.32 4.18 -32.74
C ILE A 381 -10.24 5.09 -31.51
N VAL A 382 -9.98 4.48 -30.35
CA VAL A 382 -9.97 5.16 -29.04
C VAL A 382 -8.57 5.33 -28.47
N LYS A 383 -7.58 4.61 -28.99
CA LYS A 383 -6.17 4.74 -28.59
C LYS A 383 -5.24 4.49 -29.77
N ILE A 384 -4.12 5.21 -29.79
CA ILE A 384 -2.98 4.98 -30.68
C ILE A 384 -1.71 5.10 -29.84
N TRP A 385 -0.75 4.22 -30.04
CA TRP A 385 0.56 4.31 -29.41
C TRP A 385 1.66 3.83 -30.35
N GLN A 386 2.88 4.28 -30.08
CA GLN A 386 4.09 3.79 -30.73
C GLN A 386 4.95 3.02 -29.72
N GLY A 387 5.60 1.95 -30.15
CA GLY A 387 6.47 1.12 -29.29
C GLY A 387 5.94 -0.31 -29.12
N GLY A 388 6.17 -0.91 -27.96
CA GLY A 388 5.71 -2.26 -27.63
C GLY A 388 4.20 -2.43 -27.85
N PHE A 389 3.77 -3.59 -28.33
CA PHE A 389 2.35 -3.78 -28.66
C PHE A 389 1.51 -3.99 -27.41
N LEU A 390 1.59 -5.13 -26.72
CA LEU A 390 0.80 -5.38 -25.51
C LEU A 390 1.60 -6.12 -24.45
N ASP A 391 1.37 -5.73 -23.20
CA ASP A 391 1.71 -6.52 -22.02
C ASP A 391 0.47 -7.32 -21.60
N MET A 392 0.63 -8.64 -21.58
CA MET A 392 -0.43 -9.60 -21.31
C MET A 392 -0.47 -10.06 -19.86
N SER A 393 0.43 -9.59 -19.00
CA SER A 393 0.59 -10.05 -17.62
C SER A 393 -0.70 -9.96 -16.81
N GLY A 394 -1.48 -8.89 -16.97
CA GLY A 394 -2.74 -8.70 -16.26
C GLY A 394 -3.86 -9.68 -16.65
N GLU A 395 -3.76 -10.33 -17.81
CA GLU A 395 -4.74 -11.32 -18.29
C GLU A 395 -4.23 -12.77 -18.24
N LEU A 396 -2.92 -12.99 -18.42
CA LEU A 396 -2.34 -14.33 -18.56
C LEU A 396 -1.60 -14.84 -17.32
N VAL A 397 -1.33 -13.98 -16.33
CA VAL A 397 -0.75 -14.41 -15.05
C VAL A 397 -1.85 -14.71 -14.04
N ASN A 398 -1.68 -15.79 -13.28
CA ASN A 398 -2.62 -16.24 -12.24
C ASN A 398 -4.04 -16.46 -12.79
N ARG A 399 -5.04 -15.76 -12.23
CA ARG A 399 -6.45 -15.85 -12.67
C ARG A 399 -6.84 -14.77 -13.68
N GLY A 400 -5.89 -13.90 -14.09
CA GLY A 400 -6.16 -12.76 -14.97
C GLY A 400 -7.12 -11.73 -14.35
N GLY A 401 -7.78 -10.94 -15.19
CA GLY A 401 -8.84 -10.01 -14.80
C GLY A 401 -8.37 -8.59 -14.48
N ARG A 402 -7.08 -8.30 -14.62
CA ARG A 402 -6.54 -6.95 -14.45
C ARG A 402 -6.51 -6.14 -15.76
N GLY A 403 -6.88 -6.77 -16.87
CA GLY A 403 -6.77 -6.17 -18.19
C GLY A 403 -5.34 -6.21 -18.72
N LEU A 404 -5.22 -5.83 -19.98
CA LEU A 404 -3.98 -5.65 -20.71
C LEU A 404 -3.34 -4.31 -20.32
N ALA A 405 -2.06 -4.17 -20.63
CA ALA A 405 -1.37 -2.89 -20.63
C ALA A 405 -0.67 -2.65 -21.97
N LEU A 406 -0.25 -1.41 -22.22
CA LEU A 406 0.62 -1.10 -23.35
C LEU A 406 1.95 -1.83 -23.17
N GLY A 407 2.54 -2.32 -24.27
CA GLY A 407 3.81 -3.06 -24.20
C GLY A 407 4.99 -2.21 -23.75
N TYR A 408 6.14 -2.84 -23.53
CA TYR A 408 7.37 -2.18 -23.10
C TYR A 408 7.76 -0.96 -23.97
N GLU A 409 8.22 0.11 -23.33
CA GLU A 409 8.59 1.40 -23.94
C GLU A 409 7.53 1.99 -24.89
N SER A 410 6.25 1.78 -24.59
CA SER A 410 5.16 2.39 -25.34
C SER A 410 4.97 3.86 -25.01
N ARG A 411 4.66 4.65 -26.04
CA ARG A 411 4.23 6.04 -25.92
C ARG A 411 2.85 6.22 -26.53
N GLU A 412 1.86 6.51 -25.70
CA GLU A 412 0.52 6.83 -26.16
C GLU A 412 0.51 8.19 -26.87
N ILE A 413 -0.21 8.23 -27.99
CA ILE A 413 -0.46 9.43 -28.78
C ILE A 413 -1.86 9.90 -28.42
N GLY A 414 -1.94 10.83 -27.47
CA GLY A 414 -3.21 11.39 -27.03
C GLY A 414 -3.90 12.24 -28.10
N PHE A 415 -5.23 12.28 -28.08
CA PHE A 415 -6.05 13.05 -29.04
C PHE A 415 -6.46 14.43 -28.50
N GLY A 416 -5.73 14.98 -27.53
CA GLY A 416 -6.11 16.19 -26.82
C GLY A 416 -7.40 15.99 -26.02
N ASP A 417 -8.37 16.89 -26.20
CA ASP A 417 -9.66 16.86 -25.50
C ASP A 417 -10.67 15.84 -26.10
N LYS A 418 -10.25 15.02 -27.05
CA LYS A 418 -11.09 14.02 -27.71
C LYS A 418 -10.78 12.62 -27.19
N GLU A 419 -11.81 11.78 -27.05
CA GLU A 419 -11.65 10.38 -26.64
C GLU A 419 -11.45 9.41 -27.82
N TYR A 420 -11.60 9.88 -29.06
CA TYR A 420 -11.58 9.05 -30.27
C TYR A 420 -11.17 9.86 -31.50
N LEU A 421 -10.56 9.19 -32.48
CA LEU A 421 -10.10 9.83 -33.73
C LEU A 421 -11.25 10.05 -34.73
N VAL A 422 -12.06 9.01 -34.94
CA VAL A 422 -13.22 9.01 -35.86
C VAL A 422 -14.29 8.12 -35.24
N ALA A 423 -15.45 8.69 -34.94
CA ALA A 423 -16.59 7.95 -34.40
C ALA A 423 -17.86 8.23 -35.22
N PRO A 424 -18.71 7.23 -35.43
CA PRO A 424 -19.97 7.41 -36.13
C PRO A 424 -20.98 8.18 -35.27
N LEU A 425 -21.84 8.92 -35.95
CA LEU A 425 -22.98 9.62 -35.37
C LEU A 425 -24.28 9.01 -35.90
N ASN A 426 -25.34 9.06 -35.11
CA ASN A 426 -26.69 8.76 -35.59
C ASN A 426 -27.24 9.91 -36.45
N ARG A 427 -28.47 9.75 -36.96
CA ARG A 427 -29.15 10.79 -37.77
C ARG A 427 -29.38 12.11 -37.04
N ARG A 428 -29.35 12.11 -35.71
CA ARG A 428 -29.48 13.31 -34.86
C ARG A 428 -28.15 14.02 -34.60
N GLY A 429 -27.03 13.47 -35.10
CA GLY A 429 -25.68 13.99 -34.84
C GLY A 429 -25.12 13.59 -33.47
N GLU A 430 -25.72 12.62 -32.80
CA GLU A 430 -25.26 12.12 -31.51
C GLU A 430 -24.32 10.94 -31.71
N LEU A 431 -23.34 10.79 -30.82
CA LEU A 431 -22.39 9.69 -30.84
C LEU A 431 -23.09 8.33 -30.72
N ILE A 432 -22.68 7.36 -31.52
CA ILE A 432 -23.06 5.96 -31.30
C ILE A 432 -22.29 5.42 -30.10
N ASP A 433 -23.00 5.10 -29.01
CA ASP A 433 -22.41 4.51 -27.81
C ASP A 433 -23.25 3.33 -27.30
N PHE A 434 -22.64 2.15 -27.26
CA PHE A 434 -23.19 0.91 -26.74
C PHE A 434 -22.75 0.62 -25.30
N SER A 435 -22.42 1.64 -24.50
CA SER A 435 -22.03 1.53 -23.09
C SER A 435 -23.00 0.71 -22.23
N PHE A 436 -24.28 0.72 -22.59
CA PHE A 436 -25.30 -0.11 -21.95
C PHE A 436 -25.16 -1.62 -22.19
N LYS A 437 -24.51 -2.02 -23.28
CA LYS A 437 -24.18 -3.40 -23.60
C LYS A 437 -22.82 -3.76 -23.03
N GLU A 438 -21.87 -2.83 -23.09
CA GLU A 438 -20.51 -3.04 -22.63
C GLU A 438 -19.89 -1.72 -22.19
N ALA A 439 -19.71 -1.57 -20.87
CA ALA A 439 -19.08 -0.39 -20.29
C ALA A 439 -17.57 -0.35 -20.54
N LYS A 440 -16.94 0.80 -20.28
CA LYS A 440 -15.47 0.88 -20.20
C LYS A 440 -14.98 -0.11 -19.13
N PHE A 441 -13.81 -0.70 -19.33
CA PHE A 441 -13.18 -1.58 -18.36
C PHE A 441 -12.98 -0.84 -17.04
N GLY A 442 -13.51 -1.40 -15.95
CA GLY A 442 -13.50 -0.78 -14.62
C GLY A 442 -14.63 0.23 -14.33
N ASP A 443 -15.52 0.51 -15.29
CA ASP A 443 -16.65 1.44 -15.08
C ASP A 443 -17.82 0.77 -14.36
N VAL A 444 -17.69 0.67 -13.03
CA VAL A 444 -18.65 0.02 -12.15
C VAL A 444 -20.00 0.76 -12.13
N GLU A 445 -20.00 2.07 -12.35
CA GLU A 445 -21.23 2.88 -12.32
C GLU A 445 -22.13 2.54 -13.51
N THR A 446 -21.57 2.59 -14.73
CA THR A 446 -22.31 2.21 -15.94
C THR A 446 -22.75 0.75 -15.90
N MET A 447 -21.90 -0.15 -15.40
CA MET A 447 -22.26 -1.56 -15.23
C MET A 447 -23.45 -1.74 -14.29
N ARG A 448 -23.46 -1.03 -13.15
CA ARG A 448 -24.57 -1.07 -12.19
C ARG A 448 -25.84 -0.46 -12.78
N ALA A 449 -25.74 0.64 -13.52
CA ALA A 449 -26.87 1.25 -14.19
C ALA A 449 -27.48 0.31 -15.24
N ALA A 450 -26.65 -0.35 -16.05
CA ALA A 450 -27.09 -1.32 -17.04
C ALA A 450 -27.74 -2.56 -16.40
N LEU A 451 -27.19 -3.06 -15.28
CA LEU A 451 -27.75 -4.20 -14.54
C LEU A 451 -29.15 -3.92 -13.97
N ASN A 452 -29.41 -2.66 -13.60
CA ASN A 452 -30.68 -2.23 -13.02
C ASN A 452 -31.68 -1.73 -14.07
N ASP A 453 -31.31 -1.65 -15.35
CA ASP A 453 -32.18 -1.20 -16.43
C ASP A 453 -33.11 -2.34 -16.87
N THR A 454 -34.41 -2.11 -16.80
CA THR A 454 -35.44 -3.13 -17.10
C THR A 454 -35.94 -3.08 -18.54
N ARG A 455 -35.44 -2.17 -19.37
CA ARG A 455 -35.82 -2.06 -20.79
C ARG A 455 -35.24 -3.22 -21.61
N ASP A 456 -35.95 -3.61 -22.67
CA ASP A 456 -35.49 -4.66 -23.57
C ASP A 456 -34.23 -4.24 -24.35
N GLN A 457 -33.27 -5.14 -24.50
CA GLN A 457 -32.00 -4.83 -25.14
C GLN A 457 -32.15 -4.53 -26.64
N LEU A 458 -33.09 -5.17 -27.34
CA LEU A 458 -33.34 -4.93 -28.76
C LEU A 458 -34.02 -3.57 -28.97
N GLU A 459 -34.92 -3.18 -28.06
CA GLU A 459 -35.51 -1.84 -28.06
C GLU A 459 -34.43 -0.76 -27.92
N ARG A 460 -33.50 -0.93 -26.96
CA ARG A 460 -32.38 0.00 -26.78
C ARG A 460 -31.44 0.06 -27.98
N ILE A 461 -31.20 -1.06 -28.65
CA ILE A 461 -30.42 -1.08 -29.90
C ILE A 461 -31.16 -0.33 -31.00
N ALA A 462 -32.48 -0.49 -31.10
CA ALA A 462 -33.30 0.22 -32.07
C ALA A 462 -33.34 1.73 -31.80
N GLU A 463 -33.35 2.16 -30.54
CA GLU A 463 -33.31 3.58 -30.13
C GLU A 463 -32.06 4.33 -30.60
N VAL A 464 -30.95 3.61 -30.82
CA VAL A 464 -29.71 4.21 -31.35
C VAL A 464 -29.92 4.75 -32.77
N ASP A 465 -30.87 4.17 -33.53
CA ASP A 465 -31.25 4.57 -34.90
C ASP A 465 -30.03 4.79 -35.82
N ALA A 466 -29.05 3.90 -35.72
CA ALA A 466 -27.83 3.92 -36.55
C ALA A 466 -28.06 3.20 -37.88
N GLN A 467 -27.65 3.83 -38.97
CA GLN A 467 -27.61 3.21 -40.30
C GLN A 467 -26.18 2.80 -40.62
N PHE A 468 -25.96 1.53 -40.99
CA PHE A 468 -24.68 1.09 -41.53
C PHE A 468 -24.53 1.60 -42.97
N LEU A 469 -23.56 2.49 -43.20
CA LEU A 469 -23.16 3.02 -44.51
C LEU A 469 -21.80 2.46 -44.90
N GLY A 470 -21.69 1.13 -44.97
CA GLY A 470 -20.47 0.45 -45.37
C GLY A 470 -20.63 -0.29 -46.68
N TYR A 471 -19.75 -1.25 -46.93
CA TYR A 471 -19.86 -2.14 -48.09
C TYR A 471 -19.87 -3.59 -47.62
N SER A 472 -20.49 -4.45 -48.42
CA SER A 472 -20.41 -5.90 -48.29
C SER A 472 -19.44 -6.46 -49.32
N ARG A 473 -18.68 -7.49 -48.94
CA ARG A 473 -17.79 -8.23 -49.84
C ARG A 473 -17.84 -9.70 -49.46
N ASN A 474 -17.89 -10.58 -50.46
CA ASN A 474 -17.87 -12.02 -50.21
C ASN A 474 -16.48 -12.45 -49.70
N SER A 475 -16.39 -12.82 -48.42
CA SER A 475 -15.12 -13.21 -47.79
C SER A 475 -14.51 -14.52 -48.33
N ARG A 476 -15.29 -15.32 -49.08
CA ARG A 476 -14.82 -16.55 -49.73
C ARG A 476 -14.23 -16.33 -51.13
N ASP A 477 -14.41 -15.14 -51.69
CA ASP A 477 -13.91 -14.78 -53.02
C ASP A 477 -12.92 -13.61 -52.93
N LYS A 478 -11.64 -13.91 -53.14
CA LYS A 478 -10.55 -12.94 -53.08
C LYS A 478 -10.63 -11.86 -54.16
N LEU A 479 -11.43 -12.04 -55.20
CA LEU A 479 -11.60 -11.09 -56.32
C LEU A 479 -12.94 -10.36 -56.30
N ALA A 480 -13.84 -10.67 -55.36
CA ALA A 480 -15.14 -10.01 -55.28
C ALA A 480 -14.99 -8.50 -55.05
N ASN A 481 -15.67 -7.72 -55.89
CA ASN A 481 -15.79 -6.27 -55.73
C ASN A 481 -16.67 -5.94 -54.50
N PRO A 482 -16.38 -4.84 -53.78
CA PRO A 482 -17.24 -4.35 -52.72
C PRO A 482 -18.58 -3.84 -53.28
N ALA A 483 -19.68 -4.18 -52.61
CA ALA A 483 -21.02 -3.64 -52.88
C ALA A 483 -21.42 -2.69 -51.75
N PHE A 484 -21.59 -1.42 -52.07
CA PHE A 484 -21.88 -0.33 -51.13
C PHE A 484 -23.39 -0.18 -50.88
#